data_AF-A0A0A0DGV3-F1
#
_entry.id   AF-A0A0A0DGV3-F1
#
_cell.length_a   1.000
_cell.length_b   1.000
_cell.length_c   1.000
_cell.angle_alpha   90.00
_cell.angle_beta   90.00
_cell.angle_gamma   90.00
#
_symmetry.space_group_name_H-M   'P 1'
#
loop_
_entity.id
_entity.type
_entity.pdbx_description
1 polymer ?
#
loop_
_entity_poly.entity_id
_entity_poly.type
_entity_poly.pdbx_seq_one_letter_code
_entity_poly.pdbx_strand_id
1 'polypeptide(L)'
;MIDICRQYPEIKNVLCGLESAYCERGTVSQDFYELTNHYFHRLQWVDDFKDVQDTILKFSPTVPVDKTYDYYDLFREKLAGKVEPTTSGHAIVAVDYAIKVRNLQSPDDLQRAVKEREGQIELASAFIRSGKETL
;
A
#
# COMPACT_ATOMS: atom_id res chain seq x y z
N MET A 1 -12.73 -1.31 2.32
CA MET A 1 -11.57 -1.14 1.41
C MET A 1 -11.47 -2.30 0.43
N ILE A 2 -11.25 -3.54 0.90
CA ILE A 2 -11.19 -4.75 0.04
C ILE A 2 -12.36 -4.81 -0.95
N ASP A 3 -13.60 -4.71 -0.46
CA ASP A 3 -14.80 -4.77 -1.31
C ASP A 3 -14.95 -3.60 -2.29
N ILE A 4 -14.32 -2.46 -2.00
CA ILE A 4 -14.30 -1.32 -2.93
C ILE A 4 -13.31 -1.62 -4.04
N CYS A 5 -12.09 -2.03 -3.70
CA CYS A 5 -11.07 -2.36 -4.70
C CYS A 5 -11.51 -3.47 -5.67
N ARG A 6 -12.23 -4.50 -5.17
CA ARG A 6 -12.76 -5.58 -6.02
C ARG A 6 -13.78 -5.13 -7.09
N GLN A 7 -14.36 -3.94 -6.95
CA GLN A 7 -15.27 -3.37 -7.97
C GLN A 7 -14.52 -2.76 -9.16
N TYR A 8 -13.20 -2.57 -9.05
CA TYR A 8 -12.36 -1.91 -10.04
C TYR A 8 -11.15 -2.80 -10.37
N PRO A 9 -11.25 -3.68 -11.38
CA PRO A 9 -10.21 -4.66 -11.72
C PRO A 9 -8.84 -4.04 -12.05
N GLU A 10 -8.80 -2.77 -12.44
CA GLU A 10 -7.52 -2.07 -12.66
C GLU A 10 -6.76 -1.74 -11.37
N ILE A 11 -7.40 -1.82 -10.20
CA ILE A 11 -6.75 -1.55 -8.92
C ILE A 11 -5.97 -2.78 -8.47
N LYS A 12 -4.64 -2.67 -8.44
CA LYS A 12 -3.75 -3.69 -7.89
C LYS A 12 -3.47 -3.36 -6.43
N ASN A 13 -4.06 -4.10 -5.51
CA ASN A 13 -4.00 -3.77 -4.09
C ASN A 13 -2.96 -4.63 -3.35
N VAL A 14 -2.24 -4.00 -2.42
CA VAL A 14 -1.40 -4.67 -1.43
C VAL A 14 -1.96 -4.37 -0.05
N LEU A 15 -2.25 -5.42 0.71
CA LEU A 15 -2.68 -5.31 2.10
C LEU A 15 -1.43 -5.29 2.99
N CYS A 16 -1.26 -4.27 3.83
CA CYS A 16 -0.10 -4.14 4.70
C CYS A 16 -0.53 -4.36 6.14
N GLY A 17 -0.22 -5.54 6.66
CA GLY A 17 -0.38 -5.89 8.06
C GLY A 17 0.88 -5.60 8.87
N LEU A 18 0.80 -5.91 10.17
CA LEU A 18 1.90 -5.75 11.11
C LEU A 18 2.97 -6.81 10.87
N GLU A 19 2.56 -8.04 10.56
CA GLU A 19 3.46 -9.18 10.39
C GLU A 19 4.01 -9.25 8.96
N SER A 20 3.19 -8.99 7.95
CA SER A 20 3.60 -9.01 6.54
C SER A 20 2.79 -8.06 5.66
N ALA A 21 3.27 -7.82 4.45
CA ALA A 21 2.41 -7.40 3.35
C ALA A 21 1.85 -8.63 2.61
N TYR A 22 0.72 -8.43 1.94
CA TYR A 22 0.00 -9.50 1.27
C TYR A 22 -0.49 -9.08 -0.12
N CYS A 23 -0.36 -10.00 -1.07
CA CYS A 23 -1.00 -9.96 -2.38
C CYS A 23 -2.05 -11.07 -2.45
N GLU A 24 -3.23 -10.76 -2.99
CA GLU A 24 -4.32 -11.73 -3.17
C GLU A 24 -4.19 -12.44 -4.52
N ARG A 25 -4.18 -13.77 -4.51
CA ARG A 25 -4.07 -14.57 -5.73
C ARG A 25 -5.20 -14.25 -6.70
N GLY A 26 -4.88 -14.21 -7.99
CA GLY A 26 -5.86 -13.92 -9.04
C GLY A 26 -6.21 -12.44 -9.21
N THR A 27 -5.76 -11.55 -8.31
CA THR A 27 -5.99 -10.08 -8.45
C THR A 27 -4.78 -9.32 -8.97
N VAL A 28 -3.57 -9.86 -8.78
CA VAL A 28 -2.31 -9.27 -9.25
C VAL A 28 -1.42 -10.33 -9.89
N SER A 29 -0.56 -9.91 -10.81
CA SER A 29 0.35 -10.82 -11.53
C SER A 29 1.56 -11.24 -10.69
N GLN A 30 2.25 -12.30 -11.13
CA GLN A 30 3.54 -12.70 -10.57
C GLN A 30 4.58 -11.56 -10.69
N ASP A 31 4.66 -10.90 -11.84
CA ASP A 31 5.58 -9.77 -12.05
C ASP A 31 5.30 -8.62 -11.07
N PHE A 32 4.02 -8.32 -10.80
CA PHE A 32 3.64 -7.32 -9.81
C PHE A 32 4.12 -7.73 -8.41
N TYR A 33 3.95 -9.00 -8.05
CA TYR A 33 4.41 -9.53 -6.76
C TYR A 33 5.92 -9.44 -6.61
N GLU A 34 6.69 -9.91 -7.60
CA GLU A 34 8.15 -9.87 -7.57
C GLU A 34 8.67 -8.45 -7.46
N LEU A 35 8.08 -7.52 -8.23
CA LEU A 35 8.42 -6.11 -8.16
C LEU A 35 8.07 -5.52 -6.78
N THR A 36 6.91 -5.88 -6.23
CA THR A 36 6.45 -5.44 -4.90
C THR A 36 7.36 -5.97 -3.79
N ASN A 37 7.87 -7.19 -3.93
CA ASN A 37 8.72 -7.85 -2.94
C ASN A 37 10.07 -7.13 -2.74
N HIS A 38 10.51 -6.29 -3.68
CA HIS A 38 11.69 -5.44 -3.47
C HIS A 38 11.46 -4.32 -2.44
N TYR A 39 10.22 -3.89 -2.25
CA TYR A 39 9.86 -2.75 -1.39
C TYR A 39 9.33 -3.17 -0.02
N PHE A 40 8.84 -4.40 0.11
CA PHE A 40 8.31 -4.94 1.36
C PHE A 40 9.27 -5.98 1.93
N HIS A 41 9.69 -5.79 3.18
CA HIS A 41 10.62 -6.71 3.85
C HIS A 41 10.06 -8.15 3.93
N ARG A 42 8.74 -8.27 4.07
CA ARG A 42 7.99 -9.53 4.00
C ARG A 42 6.76 -9.32 3.13
N LEU A 43 6.62 -10.14 2.10
CA LEU A 43 5.46 -10.20 1.22
C LEU A 43 5.01 -11.66 1.12
N GLN A 44 3.70 -11.89 1.17
CA GLN A 44 3.10 -13.21 1.10
C GLN A 44 1.92 -13.25 0.12
N TRP A 45 1.74 -14.39 -0.51
CA TRP A 45 0.50 -14.69 -1.25
C TRP A 45 -0.57 -15.18 -0.29
N VAL A 46 -1.81 -14.73 -0.49
CA VAL A 46 -3.00 -15.22 0.20
C VAL A 46 -4.11 -15.49 -0.81
N ASP A 47 -5.02 -16.39 -0.47
CA ASP A 47 -6.13 -16.74 -1.37
C ASP A 47 -7.26 -15.71 -1.30
N ASP A 48 -7.58 -15.19 -0.10
CA ASP A 48 -8.50 -14.07 0.13
C ASP A 48 -7.95 -13.14 1.22
N PHE A 49 -7.92 -11.84 0.96
CA PHE A 49 -7.53 -10.81 1.93
C PHE A 49 -8.39 -10.80 3.20
N LYS A 50 -9.64 -11.26 3.12
CA LYS A 50 -10.55 -11.35 4.28
C LYS A 50 -10.17 -12.49 5.23
N ASP A 51 -9.37 -13.46 4.79
CA ASP A 51 -8.89 -14.57 5.59
C ASP A 51 -7.55 -14.27 6.30
N VAL A 52 -6.97 -13.10 6.05
CA VAL A 52 -5.72 -12.67 6.67
C VAL A 52 -5.91 -12.41 8.16
N GLN A 53 -5.22 -13.19 8.99
CA GLN A 53 -5.18 -13.03 10.44
C GLN A 53 -3.99 -12.16 10.86
N ASP A 54 -4.03 -10.88 10.48
CA ASP A 54 -3.03 -9.87 10.84
C ASP A 54 -3.73 -8.56 11.23
N THR A 55 -3.05 -7.72 12.00
CA THR A 55 -3.48 -6.34 12.27
C THR A 55 -3.18 -5.48 11.05
N ILE A 56 -4.23 -5.11 10.30
CA ILE A 56 -4.08 -4.34 9.06
C ILE A 56 -3.85 -2.86 9.37
N LEU A 57 -2.65 -2.38 9.01
CA LEU A 57 -2.22 -0.99 9.24
C LEU A 57 -2.55 -0.08 8.06
N LYS A 58 -2.39 -0.60 6.84
CA LYS A 58 -2.46 0.20 5.61
C LYS A 58 -2.93 -0.63 4.43
N PHE A 59 -3.60 0.02 3.50
CA PHE A 59 -3.86 -0.49 2.15
C PHE A 59 -3.05 0.35 1.16
N SER A 60 -2.47 -0.31 0.16
CA SER A 60 -1.66 0.34 -0.88
C SER A 60 -2.20 0.00 -2.27
N PRO A 61 -3.39 0.51 -2.64
CA PRO A 61 -3.88 0.41 -4.01
C PRO A 61 -2.94 1.13 -4.99
N THR A 62 -2.57 0.40 -6.02
CA THR A 62 -1.90 0.89 -7.23
C THR A 62 -2.96 1.06 -8.31
N VAL A 63 -3.05 2.27 -8.89
CA VAL A 63 -4.08 2.67 -9.85
C VAL A 63 -3.45 3.30 -11.11
N PRO A 64 -4.15 3.34 -12.26
CA PRO A 64 -3.66 4.05 -13.44
C PRO A 64 -3.35 5.53 -13.13
N VAL A 65 -2.24 6.04 -13.68
CA VAL A 65 -1.75 7.42 -13.45
C VAL A 65 -2.84 8.47 -13.69
N ASP A 66 -3.55 8.36 -14.81
CA ASP A 66 -4.59 9.30 -15.27
C ASP A 66 -5.83 9.31 -14.36
N LYS A 67 -6.06 8.22 -13.61
CA LYS A 67 -7.18 8.08 -12.67
C LYS A 67 -6.81 8.29 -11.21
N THR A 68 -5.59 8.72 -10.92
CA THR A 68 -5.08 8.83 -9.54
C THR A 68 -6.00 9.66 -8.64
N TYR A 69 -6.41 10.84 -9.09
CA TYR A 69 -7.23 11.74 -8.27
C TYR A 69 -8.70 11.29 -8.21
N ASP A 70 -9.22 10.67 -9.27
CA ASP A 70 -10.56 10.07 -9.25
C ASP A 70 -10.66 8.97 -8.18
N TYR A 71 -9.65 8.09 -8.11
CA TYR A 71 -9.59 7.06 -7.07
C TYR A 71 -9.29 7.63 -5.70
N TYR A 72 -8.48 8.69 -5.60
CA TYR A 72 -8.24 9.40 -4.34
C TYR A 72 -9.55 9.94 -3.76
N ASP A 73 -10.34 10.65 -4.57
CA ASP A 73 -11.62 11.22 -4.16
C ASP A 73 -12.65 10.13 -3.86
N LEU A 74 -12.68 9.06 -4.66
CA LEU A 74 -13.52 7.88 -4.39
C LEU A 74 -13.22 7.28 -3.01
N PHE A 75 -11.94 7.03 -2.69
CA PHE A 75 -11.57 6.49 -1.39
C PHE A 75 -11.88 7.46 -0.25
N ARG A 76 -11.65 8.76 -0.46
CA ARG A 76 -11.96 9.80 0.51
C ARG A 76 -13.45 9.86 0.83
N GLU A 77 -14.32 9.79 -0.18
CA GLU A 77 -15.78 9.81 -0.01
C GLU A 77 -16.28 8.51 0.64
N LYS A 78 -15.94 7.35 0.05
CA LYS A 78 -16.50 6.05 0.46
C LYS A 78 -16.00 5.57 1.81
N LEU A 79 -14.84 6.04 2.26
CA LEU A 79 -14.18 5.58 3.48
C LEU A 79 -13.94 6.70 4.49
N ALA A 80 -14.62 7.84 4.33
CA ALA A 80 -14.56 8.98 5.22
C ALA A 80 -14.69 8.57 6.71
N GLY A 81 -13.78 9.06 7.55
CA GLY A 81 -13.76 8.78 8.99
C GLY A 81 -13.30 7.37 9.38
N LYS A 82 -13.04 6.48 8.41
CA LYS A 82 -12.48 5.14 8.63
C LYS A 82 -11.04 5.02 8.14
N VAL A 83 -10.73 5.75 7.08
CA VAL A 83 -9.38 5.81 6.51
C VAL A 83 -9.07 7.21 6.00
N GLU A 84 -7.77 7.50 5.84
CA GLU A 84 -7.30 8.72 5.17
C GLU A 84 -6.45 8.34 3.96
N PRO A 85 -6.85 8.70 2.72
CA PRO A 85 -6.03 8.49 1.54
C PRO A 85 -4.93 9.54 1.43
N THR A 86 -3.76 9.13 0.96
CA THR A 86 -2.62 9.99 0.62
C THR A 86 -1.99 9.50 -0.67
N THR A 87 -1.47 10.40 -1.51
CA THR A 87 -0.72 9.99 -2.71
C THR A 87 0.75 9.79 -2.33
N SER A 88 1.37 8.72 -2.81
CA SER A 88 2.78 8.42 -2.52
C SER A 88 3.73 8.53 -3.73
N GLY A 89 3.23 9.03 -4.87
CA GLY A 89 3.99 9.12 -6.13
C GLY A 89 3.80 7.89 -7.02
N HIS A 90 4.67 7.75 -8.03
CA HIS A 90 4.66 6.61 -8.95
C HIS A 90 4.72 5.29 -8.16
N ALA A 91 3.83 4.37 -8.50
CA ALA A 91 3.75 3.06 -7.90
C ALA A 91 4.89 2.16 -8.36
N ILE A 92 4.92 0.98 -7.75
CA ILE A 92 5.84 -0.14 -7.99
C ILE A 92 5.96 -0.42 -9.49
N VAL A 93 4.87 -0.30 -10.25
CA VAL A 93 4.87 -0.28 -11.71
C VAL A 93 5.00 1.17 -12.18
N ALA A 94 6.02 1.49 -12.96
CA ALA A 94 6.36 2.86 -13.38
C ALA A 94 5.27 3.61 -14.16
N VAL A 95 4.17 2.96 -14.55
CA VAL A 95 3.01 3.55 -15.24
C VAL A 95 1.76 3.68 -14.37
N ASP A 96 1.87 3.35 -13.07
CA ASP A 96 0.75 3.43 -12.11
C ASP A 96 1.12 4.39 -10.96
N TYR A 97 0.14 4.86 -10.19
CA TYR A 97 0.33 5.67 -8.97
C TYR A 97 -0.20 4.93 -7.74
N ALA A 98 0.50 5.09 -6.62
CA ALA A 98 0.13 4.45 -5.37
C ALA A 98 -0.62 5.45 -4.48
N ILE A 99 -1.84 5.08 -4.08
CA ILE A 99 -2.59 5.75 -3.02
C ILE A 99 -2.40 4.93 -1.75
N LYS A 100 -1.92 5.55 -0.69
CA LYS A 100 -1.82 4.93 0.64
C LYS A 100 -3.05 5.30 1.44
N VAL A 101 -3.76 4.27 1.88
CA VAL A 101 -4.98 4.40 2.67
C VAL A 101 -4.69 3.87 4.08
N ARG A 102 -4.67 4.76 5.08
CA ARG A 102 -4.40 4.37 6.48
C ARG A 102 -5.64 3.89 7.18
N ASN A 103 -5.56 2.79 7.93
CA ASN A 103 -6.65 2.34 8.79
C ASN A 103 -6.73 3.23 10.05
N LEU A 104 -7.89 3.81 10.36
CA LEU A 104 -8.09 4.72 11.50
C LEU A 104 -8.95 4.12 12.62
N GLN A 105 -9.26 2.82 12.55
CA GLN A 105 -10.21 2.21 13.48
C GLN A 105 -9.65 1.99 14.90
N SER A 106 -8.34 2.15 15.12
CA SER A 106 -7.67 1.97 16.42
C SER A 106 -6.59 3.04 16.65
N PRO A 107 -6.60 3.75 17.80
CA PRO A 107 -5.56 4.72 18.16
C PRO A 107 -4.15 4.10 18.26
N ASP A 108 -4.06 2.84 18.69
CA ASP A 108 -2.79 2.11 18.77
C ASP A 108 -2.25 1.77 17.38
N ASP A 109 -3.13 1.44 16.43
CA ASP A 109 -2.76 1.21 15.03
C ASP A 109 -2.24 2.51 14.40
N LEU A 110 -2.81 3.66 14.80
CA LEU A 110 -2.35 4.96 14.36
C LEU A 110 -0.90 5.24 14.82
N GLN A 111 -0.59 5.00 16.10
CA GLN A 111 0.78 5.17 16.61
C GLN A 111 1.77 4.22 15.93
N ARG A 112 1.36 2.98 15.68
CA ARG A 112 2.18 1.98 14.96
C ARG A 112 2.43 2.39 13.51
N ALA A 113 1.41 2.88 12.81
CA ALA A 113 1.54 3.39 11.44
C ALA A 113 2.45 4.62 11.37
N VAL A 114 2.43 5.48 12.39
CA VAL A 114 3.38 6.60 12.53
C VAL A 114 4.81 6.06 12.66
N LYS A 115 5.04 5.10 13.55
CA LYS A 115 6.36 4.48 13.75
C LYS A 115 6.88 3.76 12.51
N GLU A 116 6.03 3.02 11.78
CA GLU A 116 6.39 2.40 10.50
C GLU A 116 6.85 3.47 9.49
N ARG A 117 6.11 4.58 9.41
CA ARG A 117 6.44 5.68 8.50
C ARG A 117 7.76 6.36 8.87
N GLU A 118 8.05 6.54 10.16
CA GLU A 118 9.34 7.05 10.62
C GLU A 118 10.48 6.13 10.19
N GLY A 119 10.35 4.81 10.39
CA GLY A 119 11.33 3.84 9.93
C GLY A 119 11.53 3.82 8.41
N GLN A 120 10.44 3.95 7.63
CA GLN A 120 10.54 4.07 6.17
C GLN A 120 11.24 5.36 5.73
N ILE A 121 11.00 6.48 6.42
CA ILE A 121 11.68 7.76 6.14
C ILE A 121 13.18 7.65 6.45
N GLU A 122 13.55 7.00 7.55
CA GLU A 122 14.94 6.78 7.93
C GLU A 122 15.67 5.91 6.90
N LEU A 123 15.06 4.80 6.48
CA LEU A 123 15.61 3.92 5.42
C LEU A 123 15.77 4.65 4.09
N ALA A 124 14.75 5.40 3.65
CA ALA A 124 14.83 6.18 2.42
C ALA A 124 15.92 7.27 2.50
N SER A 125 16.07 7.91 3.66
CA SER A 125 17.12 8.91 3.90
C SER A 125 18.52 8.29 3.87
N ALA A 126 18.68 7.09 4.43
CA ALA A 126 19.93 6.34 4.38
C ALA A 126 20.29 5.95 2.94
N PHE A 127 19.32 5.48 2.15
CA PHE A 127 19.53 5.12 0.75
C PHE A 127 19.92 6.32 -0.13
N ILE A 128 19.28 7.48 0.08
CA ILE A 128 19.65 8.73 -0.61
C ILE A 128 21.08 9.17 -0.24
N ARG A 129 21.49 8.97 1.01
CA ARG A 129 22.85 9.28 1.46
C ARG A 129 23.88 8.34 0.84
N SER A 130 23.62 7.03 0.81
CA SER A 130 24.55 6.04 0.21
C SER A 130 24.66 6.18 -1.31
N GLY A 131 23.59 6.60 -1.99
CA GLY A 131 23.61 6.88 -3.43
C GLY A 131 24.39 8.14 -3.84
N LYS A 132 24.73 9.03 -2.88
CA LYS A 132 25.60 10.19 -3.11
C LYS A 132 27.09 9.89 -2.97
N GLU A 133 27.47 8.74 -2.44
CA GLU A 133 28.88 8.33 -2.30
C GLU A 133 29.38 7.51 -3.51
N THR A 134 28.52 7.24 -4.50
CA THR A 134 28.85 6.46 -5.71
C THR A 134 28.79 7.27 -7.02
N LEU A 135 28.85 8.60 -6.94
CA LEU A 135 28.99 9.51 -8.10
C LEU A 135 30.19 10.42 -7.95
#